data_AF-A0A7C8ME19-F1
#
_entry.id   AF-A0A7C8ME19-F1
#
_cell.length_a   1.000
_cell.length_b   1.000
_cell.length_c   1.000
_cell.angle_alpha   90.00
_cell.angle_beta   90.00
_cell.angle_gamma   90.00
#
_symmetry.space_group_name_H-M   'P 1'
#
loop_
_entity.id
_entity.type
_entity.pdbx_description
1 polymer ?
#
loop_
_entity_poly.entity_id
_entity_poly.type
_entity_poly.pdbx_seq_one_letter_code
_entity_poly.pdbx_strand_id
1 'polypeptide(L)'
;MNSIHATLVRQQLKTFNCSYSTEYKSFIINHIFSDPQHPLHEARRRAHKHRKEEGLWWHITTAATLSKSSVVRSWVRRRLRNAFTEELKARGIREDGRILHKDMLRTSLRGLRMVLDSGKDLSLEGGLRLHARPEVIAAKFVEVRNETGFVIDALL
;
A
#
# COMPACT_ATOMS: atom_id res chain seq x y z
N MET A 1 -1.30 0.02 -20.73
CA MET A 1 -1.01 -0.75 -19.49
C MET A 1 0.08 -0.01 -18.72
N ASN A 2 -0.18 0.43 -17.49
CA ASN A 2 0.77 1.20 -16.69
C ASN A 2 2.01 0.35 -16.36
N SER A 3 3.21 0.88 -16.64
CA SER A 3 4.51 0.19 -16.43
C SER A 3 4.64 -0.46 -15.04
N ILE A 4 4.16 0.23 -14.00
CA ILE A 4 4.16 -0.22 -12.60
C ILE A 4 3.39 -1.54 -12.42
N HIS A 5 2.24 -1.69 -13.06
CA HIS A 5 1.44 -2.91 -12.94
C HIS A 5 2.16 -4.12 -13.56
N ALA A 6 2.89 -3.91 -14.65
CA ALA A 6 3.68 -4.98 -15.26
C ALA A 6 4.84 -5.41 -14.36
N THR A 7 5.50 -4.46 -13.68
CA THR A 7 6.57 -4.74 -12.71
C THR A 7 6.07 -5.53 -11.51
N LEU A 8 4.93 -5.13 -10.93
CA LEU A 8 4.32 -5.81 -9.79
C LEU A 8 3.88 -7.25 -10.13
N VAL A 9 3.35 -7.47 -11.33
CA VAL A 9 2.97 -8.82 -11.79
C VAL A 9 4.20 -9.71 -11.98
N ARG A 10 5.32 -9.16 -12.44
CA ARG A 10 6.58 -9.92 -12.66
C ARG A 10 7.21 -10.42 -11.36
N GLN A 11 7.02 -9.72 -10.24
CA GLN A 11 7.64 -10.06 -8.95
C GLN A 11 7.04 -11.30 -8.26
N GLN A 12 5.93 -11.87 -8.76
CA GLN A 12 5.28 -13.09 -8.23
C GLN A 12 5.23 -13.15 -6.69
N LEU A 13 4.58 -12.16 -6.09
CA LEU A 13 4.40 -12.06 -4.64
C LEU A 13 3.69 -13.30 -4.08
N LYS A 14 4.31 -13.97 -3.10
CA LYS A 14 3.77 -15.23 -2.54
C LYS A 14 2.87 -14.96 -1.35
N THR A 15 3.23 -13.97 -0.53
CA THR A 15 2.53 -13.74 0.74
C THR A 15 1.29 -12.87 0.56
N PHE A 16 1.26 -11.93 -0.39
CA PHE A 16 0.07 -11.10 -0.61
C PHE A 16 -0.12 -10.77 -2.10
N ASN A 17 -1.37 -10.45 -2.46
CA ASN A 17 -1.68 -9.87 -3.76
C ASN A 17 -1.63 -8.34 -3.66
N CYS A 18 -1.08 -7.70 -4.69
CA CYS A 18 -0.98 -6.26 -4.77
C CYS A 18 -1.89 -5.73 -5.88
N SER A 19 -2.67 -4.69 -5.60
CA SER A 19 -3.42 -3.94 -6.60
C SER A 19 -3.06 -2.47 -6.49
N TYR A 20 -2.66 -1.87 -7.60
CA TYR A 20 -2.24 -0.47 -7.64
C TYR A 20 -3.03 0.29 -8.70
N SER A 21 -3.27 1.58 -8.43
CA SER A 21 -3.92 2.52 -9.34
C SER A 21 -3.29 3.89 -9.17
N THR A 22 -2.97 4.54 -10.28
CA THR A 22 -2.49 5.94 -10.28
C THR A 22 -3.60 6.89 -9.85
N GLU A 23 -4.86 6.58 -10.18
CA GLU A 23 -6.02 7.32 -9.69
C GLU A 23 -6.30 6.98 -8.22
N TYR A 24 -6.66 8.01 -7.44
CA TYR A 24 -7.06 7.91 -6.03
C TYR A 24 -8.39 7.18 -5.87
N LYS A 25 -8.34 5.85 -5.92
CA LYS A 25 -9.49 4.99 -5.67
C LYS A 25 -9.30 4.12 -4.45
N SER A 26 -10.37 3.98 -3.67
CA SER A 26 -10.41 3.00 -2.58
C SER A 26 -10.76 1.63 -3.16
N PHE A 27 -9.92 0.62 -2.89
CA PHE A 27 -10.20 -0.76 -3.31
C PHE A 27 -10.99 -1.56 -2.25
N ILE A 28 -11.41 -0.91 -1.15
CA ILE A 28 -12.25 -1.50 -0.10
C ILE A 28 -13.70 -1.08 -0.35
N ILE A 29 -14.60 -2.05 -0.26
CA ILE A 29 -16.03 -1.79 -0.24
C ILE A 29 -16.41 -1.23 1.14
N ASN A 30 -16.93 -0.01 1.17
CA ASN A 30 -17.52 0.57 2.36
C ASN A 30 -19.05 0.46 2.26
N HIS A 31 -19.62 -0.53 2.96
CA HIS A 31 -21.07 -0.81 2.92
C HIS A 31 -21.93 0.42 3.25
N ILE A 32 -21.51 1.28 4.19
CA ILE A 32 -22.23 2.52 4.54
C ILE A 32 -22.24 3.51 3.38
N PHE A 33 -21.12 3.60 2.65
CA PHE A 33 -21.01 4.49 1.50
C PHE A 33 -21.77 3.92 0.29
N SER A 34 -21.80 2.60 0.14
CA SER A 34 -22.49 1.92 -0.97
C SER A 34 -24.01 1.85 -0.80
N ASP A 35 -24.52 1.87 0.43
CA ASP A 35 -25.95 1.78 0.74
C ASP A 35 -26.56 3.18 0.96
N PRO A 36 -27.42 3.69 0.06
CA PRO A 36 -28.09 4.98 0.22
C PRO A 36 -29.10 5.02 1.37
N GLN A 37 -29.64 3.87 1.78
CA GLN A 37 -30.63 3.78 2.86
C GLN A 37 -29.97 3.81 4.24
N HIS A 38 -28.64 3.62 4.31
CA HIS A 38 -27.93 3.67 5.57
C HIS A 38 -27.97 5.10 6.16
N PRO A 39 -28.34 5.29 7.45
CA PRO A 39 -28.51 6.62 8.03
C PRO A 39 -27.25 7.49 7.98
N LEU A 40 -26.07 6.87 8.01
CA LEU A 40 -24.77 7.54 7.90
C LEU A 40 -24.24 7.72 6.46
N HIS A 41 -25.01 7.34 5.44
CA HIS A 41 -24.59 7.39 4.04
C HIS A 41 -24.12 8.79 3.62
N GLU A 42 -24.97 9.79 3.82
CA GLU A 42 -24.71 11.19 3.44
C GLU A 42 -23.43 11.73 4.10
N ALA A 43 -23.25 11.47 5.40
CA ALA A 43 -22.06 11.89 6.14
C ALA A 43 -20.79 11.21 5.59
N ARG A 44 -20.85 9.90 5.33
CA ARG A 44 -19.71 9.14 4.79
C ARG A 44 -19.38 9.55 3.36
N ARG A 45 -20.40 9.87 2.56
CA ARG A 45 -20.26 10.35 1.17
C ARG A 45 -19.55 11.70 1.12
N ARG A 46 -19.97 12.66 1.94
CA ARG A 46 -19.30 13.96 2.06
C ARG A 46 -17.87 13.80 2.55
N ALA A 47 -17.63 12.99 3.59
CA ALA A 47 -16.29 12.73 4.08
C ALA A 47 -15.38 12.08 3.02
N HIS A 48 -15.91 11.22 2.15
CA HIS A 48 -15.15 10.65 1.03
C HIS A 48 -14.83 11.72 -0.03
N LYS A 49 -15.80 12.57 -0.38
CA LYS A 49 -15.63 13.66 -1.36
C LYS A 49 -14.61 14.72 -0.89
N HIS A 50 -14.55 14.99 0.42
CA HIS A 50 -13.60 15.93 1.01
C HIS A 50 -12.24 15.32 1.35
N ARG A 51 -12.05 14.03 1.11
CA ARG A 51 -10.77 13.38 1.39
C ARG A 51 -9.73 13.91 0.41
N LYS A 52 -8.67 14.53 0.94
CA LYS A 52 -7.58 15.08 0.13
C LYS A 52 -6.87 13.96 -0.63
N GLU A 53 -6.75 14.15 -1.94
CA GLU A 53 -6.02 13.30 -2.88
C GLU A 53 -4.52 13.60 -2.80
N GLU A 54 -3.95 13.42 -1.61
CA GLU A 54 -2.54 13.69 -1.35
C GLU A 54 -1.86 12.41 -0.85
N GLY A 55 -0.72 12.07 -1.45
CA GLY A 55 0.12 10.94 -1.05
C GLY A 55 -0.42 9.56 -1.43
N LEU A 56 -0.07 8.54 -0.65
CA LEU A 56 -0.42 7.16 -0.97
C LEU A 56 -1.66 6.72 -0.18
N TRP A 57 -2.76 6.45 -0.89
CA TRP A 57 -3.94 5.83 -0.32
C TRP A 57 -3.79 4.32 -0.29
N TRP A 58 -3.07 3.82 0.72
CA TRP A 58 -2.86 2.39 0.88
C TRP A 58 -3.73 1.76 1.96
N HIS A 59 -4.01 0.47 1.81
CA HIS A 59 -4.70 -0.31 2.82
C HIS A 59 -4.41 -1.80 2.68
N ILE A 60 -4.59 -2.52 3.80
CA ILE A 60 -4.41 -3.97 3.86
C ILE A 60 -5.76 -4.64 4.10
N THR A 61 -6.11 -5.59 3.24
CA THR A 61 -7.30 -6.41 3.42
C THR A 61 -6.95 -7.87 3.68
N THR A 62 -7.82 -8.56 4.39
CA THR A 62 -7.70 -9.98 4.74
C THR A 62 -9.04 -10.62 4.45
N ALA A 63 -9.07 -11.75 3.74
CA ALA A 63 -10.30 -12.48 3.51
C ALA A 63 -10.75 -13.23 4.79
N ALA A 64 -12.05 -13.49 4.92
CA ALA A 64 -12.56 -14.38 5.97
C ALA A 64 -12.07 -15.83 5.77
N THR A 65 -11.79 -16.21 4.52
CA THR A 65 -11.23 -17.52 4.12
C THR A 65 -9.78 -17.73 4.57
N LEU A 66 -9.06 -16.66 4.93
CA LEU A 66 -7.67 -16.72 5.36
C LEU A 66 -7.46 -17.61 6.60
N SER A 67 -8.36 -17.47 7.57
CA SER A 67 -8.37 -18.26 8.81
C SER A 67 -9.72 -18.07 9.46
N LYS A 68 -10.26 -19.10 10.14
CA LYS A 68 -11.50 -19.00 10.92
C LYS A 68 -11.34 -18.06 12.12
N SER A 69 -10.13 -17.95 12.69
CA SER A 69 -9.85 -17.11 13.86
C SER A 69 -9.70 -15.63 13.49
N SER A 70 -10.49 -14.78 14.15
CA SER A 70 -10.39 -13.32 14.03
C SER A 70 -9.04 -12.78 14.52
N VAL A 71 -8.45 -13.46 15.52
CA VAL A 71 -7.13 -13.12 16.08
C VAL A 71 -6.06 -13.29 15.02
N VAL A 72 -6.06 -14.43 14.31
CA VAL A 72 -5.12 -14.70 13.22
C VAL A 72 -5.27 -13.69 12.09
N ARG A 73 -6.50 -13.38 11.66
CA ARG A 73 -6.74 -12.37 10.61
C ARG A 73 -6.24 -10.98 11.02
N SER A 74 -6.47 -10.59 12.27
CA SER A 74 -6.00 -9.31 12.82
C SER A 74 -4.49 -9.26 12.95
N TRP A 75 -3.87 -10.37 13.39
CA TRP A 75 -2.42 -10.51 13.48
C TRP A 75 -1.76 -10.42 12.11
N VAL A 76 -2.25 -11.14 11.09
CA VAL A 76 -1.73 -11.03 9.71
C VAL A 76 -1.83 -9.60 9.17
N ARG A 77 -2.96 -8.93 9.40
CA ARG A 77 -3.12 -7.52 8.98
C ARG A 77 -2.10 -6.60 9.64
N ARG A 78 -1.85 -6.77 10.95
CA ARG A 78 -0.83 -6.00 11.68
C ARG A 78 0.57 -6.33 11.18
N ARG A 79 0.86 -7.61 10.92
CA ARG A 79 2.15 -8.07 10.42
C ARG A 79 2.51 -7.44 9.08
N LEU A 80 1.59 -7.46 8.11
CA LEU A 80 1.78 -6.80 6.81
C LEU A 80 1.89 -5.28 6.95
N ARG A 81 1.11 -4.67 7.85
CA ARG A 81 1.17 -3.23 8.11
C ARG A 81 2.55 -2.83 8.61
N ASN A 82 3.05 -3.56 9.61
CA ASN A 82 4.36 -3.27 10.19
C ASN A 82 5.47 -3.47 9.16
N ALA A 83 5.45 -4.55 8.39
CA ALA A 83 6.42 -4.79 7.32
C ALA A 83 6.45 -3.63 6.30
N PHE A 84 5.27 -3.21 5.81
CA PHE A 84 5.16 -2.11 4.86
C PHE A 84 5.62 -0.77 5.45
N THR A 85 5.19 -0.45 6.68
CA THR A 85 5.57 0.79 7.36
C THR A 85 7.06 0.84 7.70
N GLU A 86 7.66 -0.26 8.13
CA GLU A 86 9.11 -0.36 8.39
C GLU A 86 9.92 -0.16 7.11
N GLU A 87 9.46 -0.74 6.00
CA GLU A 87 10.11 -0.59 4.69
C GLU A 87 9.98 0.82 4.11
N LEU A 88 8.85 1.50 4.34
CA LEU A 88 8.71 2.92 4.00
C LEU A 88 9.66 3.79 4.84
N LYS A 89 9.72 3.55 6.15
CA LYS A 89 10.62 4.28 7.07
C LYS A 89 12.08 4.07 6.72
N ALA A 90 12.47 2.83 6.38
CA ALA A 90 13.83 2.50 5.95
C ALA A 90 14.25 3.26 4.68
N ARG A 91 13.31 3.56 3.79
CA ARG A 91 13.52 4.36 2.57
C ARG A 91 13.34 5.87 2.79
N GLY A 92 13.08 6.31 4.02
CA GLY A 92 12.87 7.73 4.34
C GLY A 92 11.53 8.28 3.83
N ILE A 93 10.50 7.43 3.72
CA ILE A 93 9.13 7.80 3.30
C ILE A 93 8.20 7.74 4.52
N ARG A 94 7.31 8.72 4.67
CA ARG A 94 6.22 8.69 5.65
C ARG A 94 5.21 7.60 5.30
N GLU A 95 4.42 7.22 6.30
CA GLU A 95 3.29 6.31 6.12
C GLU A 95 2.27 6.83 5.09
N ASP A 96 2.18 8.15 4.91
CA ASP A 96 1.31 8.78 3.90
C ASP A 96 1.92 8.81 2.48
N GLY A 97 3.07 8.19 2.25
CA GLY A 97 3.76 8.19 0.94
C GLY A 97 4.57 9.46 0.63
N ARG A 98 4.61 10.43 1.55
CA ARG A 98 5.44 11.64 1.42
C ARG A 98 6.90 11.35 1.78
N ILE A 99 7.82 11.79 0.95
CA ILE A 99 9.26 11.60 1.17
C ILE A 99 9.75 12.60 2.22
N LEU A 100 10.36 12.09 3.30
CA LEU A 100 10.93 12.90 4.37
C LEU A 100 12.34 13.37 4.05
N HIS A 101 13.19 12.48 3.53
CA HIS A 101 14.61 12.75 3.35
C HIS A 101 15.05 12.34 1.94
N LYS A 102 15.23 13.35 1.06
CA LYS A 102 15.69 13.16 -0.32
C LYS A 102 17.07 12.48 -0.38
N ASP A 103 17.89 12.60 0.67
CA ASP A 103 19.22 12.01 0.74
C ASP A 103 19.24 10.49 0.98
N MET A 104 18.25 9.90 1.66
CA MET A 104 18.20 8.44 1.84
C MET A 104 17.80 7.69 0.55
N LEU A 105 17.05 8.35 -0.34
CA LEU A 105 16.71 7.78 -1.65
C LEU A 105 17.91 7.68 -2.59
N ARG A 106 18.93 8.52 -2.41
CA ARG A 106 20.15 8.54 -3.24
C ARG A 106 20.95 7.24 -3.13
N THR A 107 20.89 6.56 -1.99
CA THR A 107 21.64 5.31 -1.74
C THR A 107 20.91 4.08 -2.28
N SER A 108 19.57 4.08 -2.30
CA SER A 108 18.78 2.87 -2.55
C SER A 108 18.56 2.55 -4.03
N LEU A 109 18.47 3.55 -4.93
CA LEU A 109 18.10 3.29 -6.32
C LEU A 109 18.87 4.20 -7.28
N ARG A 110 19.85 3.62 -7.99
CA ARG A 110 20.71 4.27 -9.01
C ARG A 110 19.89 4.96 -10.12
N GLY A 111 18.65 4.53 -10.37
CA GLY A 111 17.73 5.10 -11.36
C GLY A 111 16.98 6.36 -10.90
N LEU A 112 16.84 6.59 -9.60
CA LEU A 112 16.12 7.75 -9.05
C LEU A 112 16.98 9.02 -8.99
N ARG A 113 18.30 8.90 -9.17
CA ARG A 113 19.25 10.01 -9.13
C ARG A 113 18.92 11.09 -10.16
N MET A 114 18.51 10.69 -11.38
CA MET A 114 18.12 11.63 -12.43
C MET A 114 16.82 12.37 -12.13
N VAL A 115 15.87 11.74 -11.42
CA VAL A 115 14.59 12.37 -11.08
C VAL A 115 14.72 13.28 -9.86
N LEU A 116 15.55 12.90 -8.88
CA LEU A 116 15.95 13.75 -7.76
C LEU A 116 16.65 15.04 -8.22
N ASP A 117 17.52 14.95 -9.24
CA ASP A 117 18.21 16.10 -9.82
C ASP A 117 17.27 16.99 -10.65
N SER A 118 16.11 16.48 -11.07
CA SER A 118 15.08 17.25 -11.80
C SER A 118 14.16 18.09 -10.92
N GLY A 119 14.37 18.11 -9.60
CA GLY A 119 13.67 18.99 -8.66
C GLY A 119 12.18 18.68 -8.44
N LYS A 120 11.64 17.61 -9.05
CA LYS A 120 10.27 17.15 -8.79
C LYS A 120 10.18 16.55 -7.40
N ASP A 121 9.18 16.97 -6.63
CA ASP A 121 8.84 16.31 -5.37
C ASP A 121 8.34 14.91 -5.69
N LEU A 122 9.23 13.94 -5.52
CA LEU A 122 8.90 12.53 -5.55
C LEU A 122 7.96 12.29 -4.37
N SER A 123 6.70 11.97 -4.67
CA SER A 123 5.74 11.51 -3.69
C SER A 123 5.07 10.26 -4.25
N LEU A 124 4.89 9.24 -3.40
CA LEU A 124 4.15 8.06 -3.81
C LEU A 124 2.67 8.45 -3.86
N GLU A 125 2.12 8.53 -5.06
CA GLU A 125 0.73 8.94 -5.28
C GLU A 125 -0.15 7.77 -5.70
N GLY A 126 -1.45 7.89 -5.42
CA GLY A 126 -2.47 6.97 -5.90
C GLY A 126 -2.93 5.97 -4.85
N GLY A 127 -3.61 4.92 -5.32
CA GLY A 127 -4.24 3.90 -4.49
C GLY A 127 -3.45 2.58 -4.48
N LEU A 128 -3.21 2.02 -3.30
CA LEU A 128 -2.58 0.72 -3.13
C LEU A 128 -3.43 -0.20 -2.24
N ARG A 129 -3.59 -1.46 -2.67
CA ARG A 129 -4.21 -2.52 -1.89
C ARG A 129 -3.26 -3.69 -1.75
N LEU A 130 -3.02 -4.08 -0.51
CA LEU A 130 -2.31 -5.30 -0.16
C LEU A 130 -3.33 -6.31 0.38
N HIS A 131 -3.61 -7.36 -0.37
CA HIS A 131 -4.53 -8.42 0.05
C HIS A 131 -3.76 -9.63 0.55
N ALA A 132 -3.84 -9.90 1.86
CA ALA A 132 -3.11 -10.99 2.50
C ALA A 132 -3.57 -12.35 1.96
N ARG A 133 -2.61 -13.22 1.65
CA ARG A 133 -2.86 -14.63 1.34
C ARG A 133 -2.51 -15.54 2.53
N PRO A 134 -2.96 -16.80 2.57
CA PRO A 134 -2.67 -17.73 3.66
C PRO A 134 -1.17 -17.94 3.94
N GLU A 135 -0.34 -17.82 2.91
CA GLU A 135 1.10 -18.03 2.96
C GLU A 135 1.81 -17.05 3.93
N VAL A 136 1.24 -15.86 4.20
CA VAL A 136 1.76 -14.89 5.19
C VAL A 136 1.85 -15.50 6.58
N ILE A 137 0.98 -16.46 6.91
CA ILE A 137 0.91 -17.02 8.27
C ILE A 137 2.19 -17.81 8.56
N ALA A 138 2.62 -18.65 7.62
CA ALA A 138 3.80 -19.51 7.76
C ALA A 138 5.10 -18.79 7.38
N ALA A 139 5.04 -17.77 6.51
CA ALA A 139 6.22 -17.04 6.05
C ALA A 139 6.99 -16.38 7.21
N LYS A 140 8.31 -16.25 7.06
CA LYS A 140 9.13 -15.50 8.02
C LYS A 140 8.90 -14.00 7.85
N PHE A 141 9.06 -13.23 8.93
CA PHE A 141 8.82 -11.78 8.86
C PHE A 141 9.76 -11.08 7.87
N VAL A 142 11.01 -11.55 7.79
CA VAL A 142 12.01 -11.06 6.83
C VAL A 142 11.55 -11.28 5.38
N GLU A 143 10.91 -12.41 5.06
CA GLU A 143 10.40 -12.68 3.71
C GLU A 143 9.26 -11.74 3.35
N VAL A 144 8.31 -11.55 4.28
CA VAL A 144 7.19 -10.60 4.12
C VAL A 144 7.73 -9.18 3.91
N ARG A 145 8.77 -8.80 4.67
CA ARG A 145 9.43 -7.50 4.58
C ARG A 145 10.11 -7.28 3.23
N ASN A 146 10.83 -8.29 2.74
CA ASN A 146 11.46 -8.24 1.42
C ASN A 146 10.41 -8.10 0.30
N GLU A 147 9.31 -8.85 0.37
CA GLU A 147 8.20 -8.73 -0.60
C GLU A 147 7.56 -7.33 -0.57
N THR A 148 7.34 -6.75 0.61
CA THR A 148 6.85 -5.36 0.70
C THR A 148 7.85 -4.34 0.17
N GLY A 149 9.16 -4.59 0.36
CA GLY A 149 10.21 -3.74 -0.18
C GLY A 149 10.18 -3.68 -1.70
N PHE A 150 10.06 -4.83 -2.35
CA PHE A 150 9.94 -4.93 -3.81
C PHE A 150 8.75 -4.15 -4.38
N VAL A 151 7.63 -4.13 -3.66
CA VAL A 151 6.45 -3.33 -4.04
C VAL A 151 6.75 -1.84 -3.95
N ILE A 152 7.40 -1.39 -2.87
CA ILE A 152 7.76 0.03 -2.72
C ILE A 152 8.78 0.44 -3.79
N ASP A 153 9.76 -0.40 -4.08
CA ASP A 153 10.74 -0.15 -5.14
C ASP A 153 10.10 -0.09 -6.54
N ALA A 154 8.99 -0.80 -6.75
CA ALA A 154 8.23 -0.74 -8.00
C ALA A 154 7.31 0.49 -8.10
N LEU A 155 6.99 1.13 -6.96
CA LEU A 155 6.19 2.36 -6.90
C LEU A 155 7.03 3.63 -7.00
N LEU A 156 8.34 3.52 -6.71
CA LEU A 156 9.36 4.56 -6.83
C LEU A 156 9.87 4.71 -8.26
#